data_AF-A0A9J9HBW2-F1
#
_entry.id   AF-A0A9J9HBW2-F1
#
_cell.length_a   1.000
_cell.length_b   1.000
_cell.length_c   1.000
_cell.angle_alpha   90.00
_cell.angle_beta   90.00
_cell.angle_gamma   90.00
#
_symmetry.space_group_name_H-M   'P 1'
#
loop_
_entity.id
_entity.type
_entity.pdbx_description
1 polymer ?
#
loop_
_entity_poly.entity_id
_entity_poly.type
_entity_poly.pdbx_seq_one_letter_code
_entity_poly.pdbx_strand_id
1 'polypeptide(L)'
;METVYDWVTVAIFAGLVVLFLQRSTGDEPPRDSMLHYLAASAGCAVANYFGNKAVAGGGLVYHLIAVAVIVGTLAFVHVVLRPLDKPRG
;
A
#
# COMPACT_ATOMS: atom_id res chain seq x y z
N MET A 1 -3.69 -15.08 -8.27
CA MET A 1 -3.00 -14.97 -6.98
C MET A 1 -2.06 -16.15 -6.90
N GLU A 2 -0.90 -16.02 -7.53
CA GLU A 2 0.04 -17.13 -7.73
C GLU A 2 1.33 -16.93 -6.93
N THR A 3 1.68 -15.68 -6.59
CA THR A 3 2.92 -15.39 -5.88
C THR A 3 2.66 -14.84 -4.47
N VAL A 4 3.68 -14.89 -3.60
CA VAL A 4 3.66 -14.21 -2.29
C VAL A 4 3.42 -12.70 -2.45
N TYR A 5 3.90 -12.10 -3.54
CA TYR A 5 3.72 -10.66 -3.79
C TYR A 5 2.27 -10.30 -4.09
N ASP A 6 1.54 -11.17 -4.79
CA ASP A 6 0.10 -10.97 -5.03
C ASP A 6 -0.65 -10.90 -3.69
N TRP A 7 -0.40 -11.86 -2.79
CA TRP A 7 -1.04 -11.91 -1.48
C TRP A 7 -0.71 -10.71 -0.60
N VAL A 8 0.57 -10.31 -0.55
CA VAL A 8 1.03 -9.18 0.26
C VAL A 8 0.44 -7.87 -0.26
N THR A 9 0.53 -7.61 -1.58
CA THR A 9 0.07 -6.34 -2.15
C THR A 9 -1.45 -6.22 -2.10
N VAL A 10 -2.19 -7.31 -2.27
CA VAL A 10 -3.65 -7.33 -2.07
C VAL A 10 -4.02 -7.08 -0.61
N ALA A 11 -3.32 -7.67 0.36
CA ALA A 11 -3.59 -7.41 1.78
C ALA A 11 -3.37 -5.93 2.14
N ILE A 12 -2.28 -5.32 1.66
CA ILE A 12 -2.00 -3.89 1.87
C ILE A 12 -3.08 -3.03 1.20
N PHE A 13 -3.42 -3.34 -0.05
CA PHE A 13 -4.44 -2.59 -0.79
C PHE A 13 -5.83 -2.72 -0.14
N ALA A 14 -6.22 -3.91 0.31
CA ALA A 14 -7.46 -4.11 1.06
C ALA A 14 -7.48 -3.28 2.34
N GLY A 15 -6.37 -3.25 3.09
CA GLY A 15 -6.22 -2.37 4.25
C GLY A 15 -6.39 -0.88 3.91
N LEU A 16 -5.85 -0.43 2.77
CA LEU A 16 -6.04 0.94 2.28
C LEU A 16 -7.49 1.26 1.94
N VAL A 17 -8.20 0.33 1.31
CA VAL A 17 -9.63 0.47 1.00
C VAL A 17 -10.44 0.58 2.29
N VAL A 18 -10.18 -0.28 3.27
CA VAL A 18 -10.86 -0.22 4.57
C VAL A 18 -10.60 1.12 5.27
N LEU A 19 -9.34 1.57 5.31
CA LEU A 19 -8.97 2.86 5.90
C LEU A 19 -9.68 4.02 5.20
N PHE A 20 -9.68 4.02 3.87
CA PHE A 20 -10.34 5.04 3.05
C PHE A 20 -11.84 5.09 3.34
N LEU A 21 -12.50 3.92 3.39
CA LEU A 21 -13.93 3.82 3.70
C LEU A 21 -14.24 4.33 5.11
N GLN A 22 -13.47 3.90 6.12
CA GLN A 22 -13.64 4.36 7.50
C GLN A 22 -13.54 5.89 7.62
N ARG A 23 -12.58 6.51 6.92
CA ARG A 23 -12.39 7.97 6.92
C ARG A 23 -13.40 8.72 6.06
N SER A 24 -13.94 8.10 5.02
CA SER A 24 -14.97 8.70 4.18
C SER A 24 -16.34 8.73 4.86
N THR A 25 -16.61 7.77 5.75
CA THR A 25 -17.87 7.70 6.52
C THR A 25 -17.76 8.34 7.91
N GLY A 26 -16.59 8.83 8.30
CA GLY A 26 -16.36 9.44 9.62
C GLY A 26 -16.84 10.89 9.67
N ASP A 27 -17.21 11.35 10.87
CA ASP A 27 -17.64 12.72 11.13
C ASP A 27 -16.47 13.74 11.17
N GLU A 28 -15.22 13.29 11.10
CA GLU A 28 -14.06 14.17 11.00
C GLU A 28 -13.94 14.76 9.59
N PRO A 29 -13.65 16.07 9.45
CA PRO A 29 -13.45 16.68 8.14
C PRO A 29 -12.34 15.94 7.38
N PRO A 30 -12.46 15.78 6.04
CA PRO A 30 -11.52 15.00 5.24
C PRO A 30 -10.09 15.51 5.46
N ARG A 31 -9.32 14.77 6.27
CA ARG A 31 -7.93 15.11 6.58
C ARG A 31 -6.99 14.81 5.42
N ASP A 32 -7.35 13.84 4.58
CA ASP A 32 -6.50 13.34 3.52
C ASP A 32 -7.11 13.58 2.14
N SER A 33 -6.26 14.00 1.22
CA SER A 33 -6.61 13.98 -0.20
C SER A 33 -6.75 12.55 -0.72
N MET A 34 -7.75 12.31 -1.57
CA MET A 34 -7.95 11.04 -2.28
C MET A 34 -6.69 10.61 -3.07
N LEU A 35 -5.87 11.58 -3.48
CA LEU A 35 -4.59 11.35 -4.17
C LEU A 35 -3.59 10.55 -3.33
N HIS A 36 -3.62 10.64 -2.00
CA HIS A 36 -2.72 9.86 -1.15
C HIS A 36 -3.04 8.36 -1.21
N TYR A 37 -4.34 8.01 -1.23
CA TYR A 37 -4.78 6.63 -1.40
C TYR A 37 -4.48 6.10 -2.81
N LEU A 38 -4.59 6.96 -3.83
CA LEU A 38 -4.19 6.62 -5.20
C LEU A 38 -2.68 6.36 -5.29
N ALA A 39 -1.85 7.20 -4.66
CA ALA A 39 -0.40 7.01 -4.65
C ALA A 39 -0.01 5.70 -3.94
N ALA A 40 -0.63 5.40 -2.80
CA ALA A 40 -0.36 4.16 -2.07
C ALA A 40 -0.82 2.90 -2.83
N SER A 41 -1.96 2.97 -3.53
CA SER A 41 -2.45 1.87 -4.37
C SER A 41 -1.60 1.66 -5.62
N ALA A 42 -1.11 2.74 -6.24
CA ALA A 42 -0.12 2.65 -7.31
C ALA A 42 1.18 1.98 -6.83
N GLY A 43 1.65 2.30 -5.61
CA GLY A 43 2.78 1.62 -4.97
C GLY A 43 2.58 0.11 -4.85
N CYS A 44 1.38 -0.33 -4.42
CA CYS A 44 1.03 -1.75 -4.36
C CYS A 44 1.08 -2.42 -5.75
N ALA A 45 0.54 -1.76 -6.78
CA ALA A 45 0.55 -2.29 -8.14
C ALA A 45 1.98 -2.44 -8.70
N VAL A 46 2.85 -1.44 -8.46
CA VAL A 46 4.25 -1.46 -8.87
C VAL A 46 5.02 -2.57 -8.15
N ALA A 47 4.85 -2.69 -6.83
CA ALA A 47 5.43 -3.77 -6.05
C ALA A 47 5.03 -5.15 -6.58
N ASN A 48 3.75 -5.32 -6.92
CA ASN A 48 3.25 -6.59 -7.42
C ASN A 48 3.85 -6.95 -8.77
N TYR A 49 3.92 -5.98 -9.69
CA TYR A 49 4.50 -6.19 -11.02
C TYR A 49 5.96 -6.64 -10.94
N PHE A 50 6.79 -5.93 -10.17
CA PHE A 50 8.20 -6.28 -10.02
C PHE A 50 8.39 -7.59 -9.25
N GLY A 51 7.57 -7.84 -8.22
CA GLY A 51 7.61 -9.08 -7.44
C GLY A 51 7.25 -10.31 -8.28
N ASN A 52 6.21 -10.22 -9.10
CA ASN A 52 5.81 -11.31 -10.00
C ASN A 52 6.89 -11.58 -11.06
N LYS A 53 7.52 -10.53 -11.61
CA LYS A 53 8.68 -10.70 -12.50
C LYS A 53 9.89 -11.31 -11.81
N ALA A 54 10.10 -11.03 -10.53
CA ALA A 54 11.18 -11.63 -9.76
C ALA A 54 11.01 -13.15 -9.66
N VAL A 55 9.80 -13.59 -9.29
CA VAL A 55 9.43 -15.01 -9.17
C VAL A 55 9.49 -15.73 -10.53
N ALA A 56 9.11 -15.04 -11.62
CA ALA A 56 9.14 -15.58 -12.97
C ALA A 56 10.55 -15.72 -13.59
N GLY A 57 11.62 -15.47 -12.82
CA GLY A 57 13.00 -15.62 -13.29
C GLY A 57 13.79 -14.32 -13.46
N GLY A 58 13.24 -13.18 -13.03
CA GLY A 58 13.93 -11.88 -13.06
C GLY A 58 15.15 -11.79 -12.12
N GLY A 59 15.31 -12.72 -11.19
CA GLY A 59 16.46 -12.80 -10.29
C GLY A 59 16.37 -11.87 -9.07
N LEU A 60 17.44 -11.87 -8.25
CA LEU A 60 17.47 -11.22 -6.92
C LEU A 60 17.18 -9.70 -6.97
N VAL A 61 17.62 -9.02 -8.03
CA VAL A 61 17.44 -7.56 -8.19
C VAL A 61 15.96 -7.17 -8.19
N TYR A 62 15.12 -7.97 -8.86
CA TYR A 62 13.67 -7.70 -8.92
C TYR A 62 13.01 -7.93 -7.55
N HIS A 63 13.47 -8.92 -6.78
CA HIS A 63 13.01 -9.12 -5.41
C HIS A 63 13.35 -7.91 -4.52
N LEU A 64 14.56 -7.38 -4.64
CA LEU A 64 14.99 -6.19 -3.89
C LEU A 64 14.14 -4.96 -4.25
N ILE A 65 13.88 -4.73 -5.53
CA ILE A 65 13.02 -3.63 -5.99
C ILE A 65 11.60 -3.80 -5.43
N ALA A 66 11.00 -4.99 -5.55
CA ALA A 66 9.66 -5.25 -5.06
C ALA A 66 9.55 -5.01 -3.56
N VAL A 67 10.49 -5.52 -2.76
CA VAL A 67 10.53 -5.31 -1.31
C VAL A 67 10.73 -3.83 -0.97
N ALA A 68 11.62 -3.13 -1.66
CA ALA A 68 11.84 -1.70 -1.46
C ALA A 68 10.57 -0.89 -1.73
N VAL A 69 9.82 -1.22 -2.79
CA VAL A 69 8.55 -0.55 -3.11
C VAL A 69 7.48 -0.88 -2.06
N ILE A 70 7.39 -2.11 -1.57
CA ILE A 70 6.46 -2.48 -0.49
C ILE A 70 6.77 -1.67 0.77
N VAL A 71 8.03 -1.68 1.21
CA VAL A 71 8.46 -0.95 2.41
C VAL A 71 8.24 0.55 2.24
N GLY A 72 8.58 1.11 1.07
CA GLY A 72 8.34 2.52 0.77
C GLY A 72 6.85 2.88 0.78
N THR A 73 6.00 2.00 0.24
CA THR A 73 4.54 2.18 0.26
C THR A 73 4.03 2.14 1.70
N LEU A 74 4.44 1.17 2.51
CA LEU A 74 4.05 1.08 3.92
C LEU A 74 4.52 2.30 4.72
N ALA A 75 5.76 2.76 4.51
CA ALA A 75 6.28 3.95 5.14
C ALA A 75 5.47 5.20 4.75
N PHE A 76 5.15 5.36 3.46
CA PHE A 76 4.30 6.44 2.97
C PHE A 76 2.92 6.40 3.64
N VAL A 77 2.29 5.23 3.71
CA VAL A 77 1.00 5.05 4.37
C VAL A 77 1.11 5.42 5.85
N HIS A 78 2.18 5.01 6.54
CA HIS A 78 2.33 5.31 7.96
C HIS A 78 2.60 6.79 8.25
N VAL A 79 3.37 7.47 7.40
CA VAL A 79 3.76 8.88 7.61
C VAL A 79 2.69 9.86 7.12
N VAL A 80 2.09 9.58 5.97
CA VAL A 80 1.14 10.47 5.29
C VAL A 80 -0.28 10.17 5.73
N LEU A 81 -0.71 8.90 5.63
CA LEU A 81 -2.07 8.53 6.02
C LEU A 81 -2.17 8.36 7.55
N ARG A 82 -1.10 7.99 8.26
CA ARG A 82 -1.11 7.85 9.73
C ARG A 82 -2.33 7.07 10.26
N PRO A 83 -2.51 5.82 9.83
CA PRO A 83 -3.70 5.03 10.14
C PRO A 83 -3.91 4.78 11.65
N LEU A 84 -2.84 4.89 12.46
CA LEU A 84 -2.86 4.62 13.90
C LEU A 84 -2.89 5.89 14.76
N ASP A 85 -2.92 7.09 14.15
CA ASP A 85 -3.03 8.33 14.92
C ASP A 85 -4.37 8.32 15.69
N LYS A 86 -4.28 8.49 17.01
CA LYS A 86 -5.45 8.51 17.90
C LYS A 86 -6.35 9.70 17.52
N PRO A 87 -7.67 9.53 17.35
CA PRO A 87 -8.58 10.65 17.20
C PRO A 87 -8.41 11.55 18.41
N ARG A 88 -8.03 12.82 18.17
CA ARG A 88 -7.95 13.82 19.24
C ARG A 88 -9.39 14.22 19.55
N GLY A 89 -9.96 13.55 20.55
CA GLY A 89 -11.21 13.95 21.20
C GLY A 89 -11.07 15.27 21.96
#